data_AF-V5NPQ0-F1
#
_entry.id   AF-V5NPQ0-F1
#
_cell.length_a   1.000
_cell.length_b   1.000
_cell.length_c   1.000
_cell.angle_alpha   90.00
_cell.angle_beta   90.00
_cell.angle_gamma   90.00
#
_symmetry.space_group_name_H-M   'P 1'
#
loop_
_entity.id
_entity.type
_entity.pdbx_description
1 polymer ?
#
loop_
_entity_poly.entity_id
_entity_poly.type
_entity_poly.pdbx_seq_one_letter_code
_entity_poly.pdbx_strand_id
1 'polypeptide(L)'
;MNAQEIIQKSALIEKTLKEQGLQERAGPFISENAVIKTEELEKTLKEMQAKDRDLKVGIIGRVKAGKSSLLNALIFEGVEVLPKAATPMTASLTVLKYAQNLSAQV
;
A
#
# COMPACT_ATOMS: atom_id res chain seq x y z
N MET A 1 -2.71 7.46 17.31
CA MET A 1 -3.27 8.73 16.79
C MET A 1 -4.07 8.39 15.54
N ASN A 2 -5.38 8.67 15.52
CA ASN A 2 -6.26 8.32 14.40
C ASN A 2 -6.17 9.41 13.31
N ALA A 3 -6.04 9.01 12.03
CA ALA A 3 -5.94 9.94 10.90
C ALA A 3 -7.13 10.92 10.81
N GLN A 4 -8.34 10.46 11.15
CA GLN A 4 -9.54 11.30 11.17
C GLN A 4 -9.48 12.38 12.25
N GLU A 5 -8.85 12.10 13.38
CA GLU A 5 -8.72 13.04 14.50
C GLU A 5 -7.76 14.19 14.14
N ILE A 6 -6.71 13.89 13.36
CA ILE A 6 -5.75 14.88 12.86
C ILE A 6 -6.43 15.83 11.86
N ILE A 7 -7.21 15.27 10.92
CA ILE A 7 -7.97 16.07 9.93
C ILE A 7 -8.96 16.99 10.63
N GLN A 8 -9.70 16.51 11.63
CA GLN A 8 -10.66 17.33 12.38
C GLN A 8 -9.99 18.47 13.15
N LYS A 9 -8.84 18.21 13.78
CA LYS A 9 -8.08 19.25 14.48
C LYS A 9 -7.54 20.29 13.50
N SER A 10 -7.02 19.87 12.35
CA SER A 10 -6.55 20.76 11.28
C SER A 10 -7.67 21.66 10.77
N ALA A 11 -8.84 21.09 10.47
CA ALA A 11 -10.02 21.84 10.01
C ALA A 11 -10.51 22.86 11.07
N LEU A 12 -10.49 22.48 12.35
CA LEU A 12 -10.88 23.36 13.44
C LEU A 12 -9.93 24.55 13.58
N ILE A 13 -8.62 24.33 13.42
CA ILE A 13 -7.60 25.38 13.44
C ILE A 13 -7.81 26.35 12.28
N GLU A 14 -7.99 25.85 11.05
CA GLU A 14 -8.27 26.71 9.88
C GLU A 14 -9.55 27.53 10.05
N LYS A 15 -10.61 26.91 10.57
CA LYS A 15 -11.88 27.60 10.85
C LYS A 15 -11.70 28.70 11.89
N THR A 16 -11.00 28.42 12.99
CA THR A 16 -10.75 29.38 14.08
C THR A 16 -9.87 30.54 13.60
N LEU A 17 -8.85 30.26 12.79
CA LEU A 17 -7.99 31.29 12.18
C LEU A 17 -8.78 32.23 11.25
N LYS A 18 -9.76 31.69 10.52
CA LYS A 18 -10.65 32.47 9.65
C LYS A 18 -11.65 33.30 10.44
N GLU A 19 -12.28 32.73 11.47
CA GLU A 19 -13.28 33.41 12.31
C GLU A 19 -12.67 34.57 13.13
N GLN A 20 -11.42 34.44 13.57
CA GLN A 20 -10.74 35.50 14.30
C GLN A 20 -9.98 36.49 13.42
N GLY A 21 -9.93 36.28 12.10
CA GLY A 21 -9.19 37.15 11.17
C GLY A 21 -7.66 37.10 11.33
N LEU A 22 -7.11 36.04 11.94
CA LEU A 22 -5.67 35.89 12.19
C LEU A 22 -4.87 35.36 10.98
N GLN A 23 -5.47 35.34 9.79
CA GLN A 23 -4.86 34.74 8.59
C GLN A 23 -3.51 35.38 8.23
N GLU A 24 -3.39 36.71 8.32
CA GLU A 24 -2.11 37.39 8.07
C GLU A 24 -1.05 37.10 9.13
N ARG A 25 -1.46 36.97 10.40
CA ARG A 25 -0.55 36.64 11.52
C ARG A 25 -0.10 35.18 11.50
N ALA A 26 -0.94 34.29 10.97
CA ALA A 26 -0.64 32.87 10.84
C ALA A 26 0.18 32.56 9.57
N GLY A 27 0.18 33.45 8.57
CA GLY A 27 0.94 33.29 7.32
C GLY A 27 2.41 32.90 7.53
N PRO A 28 3.19 33.64 8.35
CA PRO A 28 4.59 33.31 8.64
C PRO A 28 4.75 31.93 9.27
N PHE A 29 3.90 31.59 10.24
CA PHE A 29 3.93 30.28 10.91
C PHE A 29 3.59 29.12 9.97
N ILE A 30 2.64 29.31 9.05
CA ILE A 30 2.26 28.32 8.04
C ILE A 30 3.44 28.09 7.08
N SER A 31 4.12 29.15 6.64
CA SER A 31 5.28 29.05 5.76
C SER A 31 6.51 28.44 6.44
N GLU A 32 6.79 28.81 7.69
CA GLU A 32 7.97 28.33 8.43
C GLU A 32 7.87 26.86 8.83
N ASN A 33 6.66 26.38 9.13
CA ASN A 33 6.44 25.00 9.60
C ASN A 33 5.90 24.06 8.52
N ALA A 34 5.88 24.50 7.25
CA ALA A 34 5.33 23.74 6.12
C ALA A 34 3.93 23.15 6.42
N VAL A 35 3.07 23.93 7.08
CA VAL A 35 1.73 23.50 7.44
C VAL A 35 0.91 23.39 6.16
N ILE A 36 0.70 22.16 5.71
CA ILE A 36 -0.14 21.84 4.55
C ILE A 36 -1.61 22.12 4.86
N LYS A 37 -2.36 22.53 3.85
CA LYS A 37 -3.82 22.71 3.95
C LYS A 37 -4.47 21.38 4.29
N THR A 38 -5.62 21.45 4.96
CA THR A 38 -6.39 20.28 5.35
C THR A 38 -6.74 19.39 4.14
N GLU A 39 -7.02 19.96 2.97
CA GLU A 39 -7.28 19.17 1.76
C GLU A 39 -6.07 18.36 1.28
N GLU A 40 -4.88 18.95 1.34
CA GLU A 40 -3.63 18.31 0.93
C GLU A 40 -3.22 17.24 1.94
N LEU A 41 -3.41 17.51 3.24
CA LEU A 41 -3.21 16.55 4.32
C LEU A 41 -4.13 15.33 4.17
N GLU A 42 -5.40 15.54 3.82
CA GLU A 42 -6.33 14.44 3.57
C GLU A 42 -5.89 13.58 2.38
N LYS A 43 -5.44 14.22 1.29
CA LYS A 43 -4.93 13.52 0.10
C LYS A 43 -3.70 12.68 0.44
N THR A 44 -2.70 13.27 1.12
CA THR A 44 -1.48 12.55 1.52
C THR A 44 -1.81 11.37 2.44
N LEU A 45 -2.69 11.55 3.42
CA LEU A 45 -3.09 10.47 4.31
C LEU A 45 -3.83 9.34 3.57
N LYS A 46 -4.71 9.67 2.62
CA LYS A 46 -5.39 8.68 1.77
C LYS A 46 -4.39 7.90 0.91
N GLU A 47 -3.43 8.59 0.29
CA GLU A 47 -2.37 7.95 -0.49
C GLU A 47 -1.50 7.03 0.37
N MET A 48 -1.15 7.45 1.59
CA MET A 48 -0.40 6.62 2.53
C MET A 48 -1.19 5.39 2.99
N GLN A 49 -2.51 5.53 3.22
CA GLN A 49 -3.37 4.40 3.58
C GLN A 49 -3.60 3.41 2.44
N ALA A 50 -3.58 3.88 1.19
CA ALA A 50 -3.79 3.04 0.01
C ALA A 50 -2.54 2.23 -0.36
N LYS A 51 -1.33 2.73 -0.05
CA LYS A 51 -0.05 2.17 -0.53
C LYS A 51 0.33 0.77 -0.01
N ASP A 52 -0.36 0.22 0.99
CA ASP A 52 0.03 -1.05 1.63
C ASP A 52 -1.14 -2.03 1.89
N ARG A 53 -2.26 -1.90 1.17
CA ARG A 53 -3.41 -2.83 1.30
C ARG A 53 -3.34 -4.03 0.34
N ASP A 54 -2.15 -4.50 0.03
CA ASP A 54 -2.00 -5.69 -0.80
C ASP A 54 -2.40 -6.96 -0.02
N LEU A 55 -3.30 -7.75 -0.60
CA LEU A 55 -3.65 -9.06 -0.08
C LEU A 55 -2.46 -10.01 -0.22
N LYS A 56 -1.89 -10.45 0.91
CA LYS A 56 -0.82 -11.44 0.95
C LYS A 56 -1.41 -12.83 1.21
N VAL A 57 -1.22 -13.75 0.28
CA VAL A 57 -1.66 -15.14 0.41
C VAL A 57 -0.43 -16.05 0.53
N GLY A 58 -0.37 -16.84 1.60
CA GLY A 58 0.67 -17.85 1.81
C GLY A 58 0.17 -19.24 1.47
N ILE A 59 0.87 -19.98 0.61
CA ILE A 59 0.53 -21.36 0.25
C ILE A 59 1.62 -22.29 0.80
N ILE A 60 1.23 -23.12 1.76
CA ILE A 60 2.12 -24.08 2.43
C ILE A 60 1.68 -25.53 2.19
N GLY A 61 2.59 -26.49 2.37
CA GLY A 61 2.28 -27.91 2.28
C GLY A 61 3.48 -28.74 1.86
N ARG A 62 3.34 -30.07 1.94
CA ARG A 62 4.41 -31.03 1.57
C ARG A 62 4.88 -30.84 0.13
N VAL A 63 6.12 -31.22 -0.15
CA VAL A 63 6.66 -31.31 -1.52
C VAL A 63 5.75 -32.26 -2.33
N LYS A 64 5.51 -31.94 -3.61
CA LYS A 64 4.61 -32.70 -4.51
C LYS A 64 3.12 -32.74 -4.12
N ALA A 65 2.67 -31.87 -3.21
CA ALA A 65 1.25 -31.72 -2.88
C ALA A 65 0.42 -30.98 -3.96
N GLY A 66 0.99 -30.69 -5.14
CA GLY A 66 0.29 -30.01 -6.23
C GLY A 66 0.16 -28.49 -6.07
N LYS A 67 0.87 -27.85 -5.12
CA LYS A 67 0.78 -26.39 -4.88
C LYS A 67 1.04 -25.54 -6.14
N SER A 68 2.13 -25.81 -6.87
CA SER A 68 2.45 -25.10 -8.11
C SER A 68 1.44 -25.38 -9.21
N SER A 69 0.90 -26.61 -9.26
CA SER A 69 -0.15 -26.99 -10.21
C SER A 69 -1.46 -26.25 -9.95
N LEU A 70 -1.84 -26.11 -8.67
CA LEU A 70 -3.01 -25.34 -8.24
C LEU A 70 -2.86 -23.86 -8.61
N LEU A 71 -1.68 -23.27 -8.37
CA LEU A 71 -1.39 -21.88 -8.72
C LEU A 71 -1.44 -21.63 -10.24
N ASN A 72 -0.87 -22.53 -11.05
CA ASN A 72 -0.97 -22.48 -12.50
C ASN A 72 -2.42 -22.52 -12.99
N ALA A 73 -3.27 -23.36 -12.39
CA ALA A 73 -4.68 -23.43 -12.74
C ALA A 73 -5.47 -22.17 -12.33
N LEU A 74 -5.23 -21.63 -11.13
CA LEU A 74 -6.01 -20.54 -10.56
C LEU A 74 -5.60 -19.14 -11.06
N ILE A 75 -4.30 -18.88 -11.22
CA ILE A 75 -3.78 -17.53 -11.48
C ILE A 75 -3.33 -17.38 -12.93
N PHE A 76 -2.85 -18.47 -13.54
CA PHE A 76 -2.27 -18.44 -14.88
C PHE A 76 -3.17 -19.10 -15.93
N GLU A 77 -4.48 -19.24 -15.67
CA GLU A 77 -5.46 -19.83 -16.60
C GLU A 77 -5.04 -21.21 -17.14
N GLY A 78 -4.30 -21.98 -16.33
CA GLY A 78 -3.77 -23.29 -16.71
C GLY A 78 -2.42 -23.27 -17.41
N VAL A 79 -1.86 -22.10 -17.73
CA VAL A 79 -0.52 -21.95 -18.31
C VAL A 79 0.55 -22.37 -17.30
N GLU A 80 1.51 -23.17 -17.75
CA GLU A 80 2.58 -23.70 -16.90
C GLU A 80 3.69 -22.68 -16.63
N VAL A 81 3.37 -21.61 -15.91
CA VAL A 81 4.35 -20.56 -15.55
C VAL A 81 5.25 -21.01 -14.41
N LEU A 82 4.68 -21.64 -13.37
CA LEU A 82 5.45 -22.18 -12.25
C LEU A 82 5.96 -23.60 -12.57
N PRO A 83 7.19 -23.95 -12.16
CA PRO A 83 7.74 -25.27 -12.43
C PRO A 83 6.92 -26.37 -11.73
N LYS A 84 6.46 -27.35 -12.52
CA LYS A 84 5.76 -28.56 -12.06
C LYS A 84 6.73 -29.67 -11.61
N ALA A 85 8.00 -29.60 -12.01
CA ALA A 85 8.94 -30.72 -11.96
C ALA A 85 9.25 -31.24 -10.54
N ALA A 86 9.38 -32.56 -10.45
CA ALA A 86 9.61 -33.36 -9.25
C ALA A 86 11.05 -33.33 -8.70
N THR A 87 11.94 -32.57 -9.32
CA THR A 87 13.28 -32.27 -8.80
C THR A 87 13.11 -31.26 -7.66
N PRO A 88 13.69 -31.48 -6.47
CA PRO A 88 13.53 -30.57 -5.34
C PRO A 88 14.37 -29.30 -5.59
N MET A 89 13.89 -28.44 -6.50
CA MET A 89 14.48 -27.13 -6.76
C MET A 89 13.79 -26.04 -5.92
N THR A 90 12.58 -26.30 -5.41
CA THR A 90 11.80 -25.39 -4.56
C THR A 90 12.05 -25.63 -3.07
N ALA A 91 13.28 -25.38 -2.63
CA ALA A 91 13.58 -25.11 -1.22
C ALA A 91 13.46 -23.61 -0.88
N SER A 92 13.44 -22.75 -1.89
CA SER A 92 13.44 -21.28 -1.74
C SER A 92 12.03 -20.69 -1.82
N LEU A 93 11.76 -19.68 -0.97
CA LEU A 93 10.53 -18.91 -0.96
C LEU A 93 10.29 -18.24 -2.32
N THR A 94 9.23 -18.63 -3.02
CA THR A 94 8.81 -17.98 -4.27
C THR A 94 7.77 -16.91 -3.96
N VAL A 95 8.05 -15.67 -4.31
CA VAL A 95 7.12 -14.55 -4.15
C VAL A 95 6.58 -14.15 -5.52
N LEU A 96 5.26 -14.21 -5.68
CA LEU A 96 4.58 -13.74 -6.88
C LEU A 96 3.98 -12.36 -6.62
N LYS A 97 4.22 -11.42 -7.52
CA LYS A 97 3.68 -10.06 -7.48
C LYS A 97 3.08 -9.73 -8.84
N TYR A 98 2.04 -8.90 -8.83
CA TYR A 98 1.51 -8.33 -10.06
C TYR A 98 2.56 -7.41 -10.70
N ALA A 99 2.72 -7.52 -12.01
CA ALA A 99 3.54 -6.64 -12.83
C ALA A 99 2.94 -6.57 -14.24
N GLN A 100 3.12 -5.44 -14.93
CA GLN A 100 2.65 -5.29 -16.32
C GLN A 100 3.37 -6.23 -17.29
N ASN A 101 4.65 -6.53 -17.01
CA ASN A 101 5.49 -7.41 -17.82
C ASN A 101 5.99 -8.58 -16.97
N LEU A 102 5.99 -9.78 -17.56
CA LEU A 102 6.54 -10.98 -16.92
C LEU A 102 8.05 -10.83 -16.72
N SER A 103 8.52 -10.99 -15.48
CA SER A 103 9.95 -11.01 -15.16
C SER A 103 10.21 -11.97 -13.99
N ALA A 104 11.43 -12.48 -13.90
CA ALA A 104 11.89 -13.35 -12.83
C ALA A 104 13.30 -12.94 -12.40
N GLN A 105 13.55 -12.97 -11.09
CA GLN A 105 14.85 -12.72 -10.47
C GLN A 105 15.10 -13.85 -9.46
N VAL A 106 16.37 -14.23 -9.31
CA VAL A 106 16.83 -15.31 -8.40
C VAL A 106 17.55 -14.71 -7.22
#